data_AF-A0A8S3D4A1-F1
#
_entry.id   AF-A0A8S3D4A1-F1
#
_cell.length_a   1.000
_cell.length_b   1.000
_cell.length_c   1.000
_cell.angle_alpha   90.00
_cell.angle_beta   90.00
_cell.angle_gamma   90.00
#
_symmetry.space_group_name_H-M   'P 1'
#
loop_
_entity.id
_entity.type
_entity.pdbx_description
1 polymer ?
#
loop_
_entity_poly.entity_id
_entity_poly.type
_entity_poly.pdbx_seq_one_letter_code
_entity_poly.pdbx_strand_id
1 'polypeptide(L)' 'SVIANYLIDSIDQSVEPCEDFYQFSCGSWLKNTKIPNDVDEQNSFQILNKQLQENIVGKFQ' A
#
# COMPACT_ATOMS: atom_id res chain seq x y z
N SER A 1 -7.32 0.23 16.55
CA SER A 1 -6.02 0.89 16.31
C SER A 1 -5.91 1.16 14.82
N VAL A 2 -5.45 2.35 14.41
CA VAL A 2 -5.37 2.73 12.98
C VAL A 2 -4.57 1.70 12.17
N ILE A 3 -3.50 1.16 12.75
CA ILE A 3 -2.65 0.14 12.13
C ILE A 3 -3.42 -1.16 11.87
N ALA A 4 -4.27 -1.58 12.79
CA ALA A 4 -5.05 -2.80 12.64
C ALA A 4 -6.05 -2.70 11.48
N ASN A 5 -6.70 -1.53 11.32
CA ASN A 5 -7.62 -1.31 10.20
C ASN A 5 -6.88 -1.32 8.87
N TYR A 6 -5.73 -0.64 8.78
CA TYR A 6 -4.90 -0.64 7.57
C TYR A 6 -4.49 -2.06 7.12
N LEU A 7 -4.14 -2.93 8.08
CA LEU A 7 -3.82 -4.33 7.78
C LEU A 7 -5.04 -5.10 7.29
N ILE A 8 -6.19 -4.96 7.96
CA ILE A 8 -7.43 -5.64 7.57
C ILE A 8 -7.86 -5.24 6.16
N ASP A 9 -7.72 -3.97 5.80
CA ASP A 9 -8.08 -3.46 4.46
C ASP A 9 -7.15 -3.98 3.35
N SER A 10 -5.93 -4.41 3.69
CA SER A 10 -4.93 -4.88 2.74
C SER A 10 -4.99 -6.39 2.47
N ILE A 11 -5.53 -7.17 3.42
CA ILE A 11 -5.57 -8.64 3.38
C ILE A 11 -6.70 -9.15 2.49
N ASP A 12 -6.43 -10.19 1.70
CA ASP A 12 -7.40 -10.99 0.95
C ASP A 12 -7.68 -12.32 1.66
N GLN A 13 -8.75 -12.37 2.46
CA GLN A 13 -9.12 -13.55 3.24
C GLN A 13 -9.63 -14.72 2.39
N SER A 14 -9.76 -14.56 1.07
CA SER A 14 -10.14 -15.66 0.17
C SER A 14 -8.97 -16.57 -0.20
N VAL A 15 -7.74 -16.19 0.18
CA VAL A 15 -6.51 -16.93 -0.14
C VAL A 15 -5.93 -17.57 1.11
N GLU A 16 -5.53 -18.85 1.00
CA GLU A 16 -4.89 -19.56 2.10
C GLU A 16 -3.45 -19.05 2.31
N PRO A 17 -3.07 -18.57 3.51
CA PRO A 17 -1.75 -17.96 3.75
C PRO A 17 -0.57 -18.90 3.49
N CYS A 18 -0.76 -20.21 3.69
CA CYS A 18 0.28 -21.21 3.47
C CYS A 18 0.55 -21.50 1.98
N GLU A 19 -0.41 -21.18 1.11
CA GLU A 19 -0.31 -21.42 -0.34
C GLU A 19 0.25 -20.19 -1.06
N ASP A 20 -0.25 -19.00 -0.74
CA ASP A 20 0.27 -17.73 -1.28
C ASP A 20 0.14 -16.61 -0.23
N PHE A 21 1.18 -16.48 0.59
CA PHE A 21 1.22 -15.47 1.63
C PHE A 21 1.21 -14.04 1.07
N TYR A 22 1.78 -13.82 -0.12
CA TYR A 22 1.82 -12.50 -0.72
C TYR A 22 0.42 -12.06 -1.14
N GLN A 23 -0.31 -12.94 -1.83
CA GLN A 23 -1.69 -12.65 -2.23
C GLN A 23 -2.63 -12.60 -1.01
N PHE A 24 -2.44 -13.43 0.02
CA PHE A 24 -3.20 -13.29 1.27
C PHE A 24 -2.96 -11.93 1.92
N SER A 25 -1.71 -11.52 2.09
CA SER A 25 -1.37 -10.31 2.86
C SER A 25 -1.62 -9.00 2.11
N CYS A 26 -1.51 -9.00 0.77
CA CYS A 26 -1.61 -7.80 -0.06
C CYS A 26 -2.70 -7.85 -1.13
N GLY A 27 -3.44 -8.96 -1.29
CA GLY A 27 -4.32 -9.18 -2.44
C GLY A 27 -5.44 -8.15 -2.56
N SER A 28 -6.02 -7.71 -1.44
CA SER A 28 -7.02 -6.64 -1.45
C SER A 28 -6.39 -5.30 -1.82
N TRP A 29 -5.18 -5.03 -1.34
CA TRP A 29 -4.43 -3.83 -1.75
C TRP A 29 -4.11 -3.84 -3.25
N LEU A 30 -3.69 -4.98 -3.82
CA LEU A 30 -3.42 -5.12 -5.25
C LEU A 30 -4.66 -4.86 -6.11
N LYS A 31 -5.83 -5.38 -5.68
CA LYS A 31 -7.11 -5.17 -6.37
C LYS A 31 -7.56 -3.70 -6.37
N ASN A 32 -7.25 -2.96 -5.31
CA ASN A 32 -7.75 -1.60 -5.09
C ASN A 32 -6.76 -0.50 -5.49
N THR A 33 -5.48 -0.83 -5.61
CA THR A 33 -4.43 0.15 -5.92
C THR A 33 -4.37 0.43 -7.42
N LYS A 34 -4.40 1.72 -7.78
CA LYS A 34 -4.13 2.19 -9.13
C LYS A 34 -2.71 2.72 -9.20
N ILE A 35 -1.94 2.26 -10.18
CA ILE A 35 -0.62 2.80 -10.48
C ILE A 35 -0.84 4.14 -11.21
N PRO A 36 -0.35 5.27 -10.66
CA PRO A 36 -0.39 6.57 -11.33
C PRO A 36 0.42 6.56 -12.63
N ASN A 37 0.07 7.40 -13.61
CA ASN A 37 0.76 7.43 -14.91
C ASN A 37 2.22 7.93 -14.85
N ASP A 38 2.62 8.56 -13.75
CA ASP A 38 3.96 9.12 -13.53
C ASP A 38 4.94 8.12 -12.90
N VAL A 39 4.50 6.89 -12.60
CA VAL A 39 5.33 5.84 -12.03
C VAL A 39 5.04 4.48 -12.66
N ASP A 40 6.05 3.64 -12.80
CA ASP A 40 5.89 2.30 -13.38
C ASP A 40 5.44 1.25 -12.35
N GLU A 41 5.70 1.52 -11.07
CA GLU A 41 5.31 0.67 -9.95
C GLU A 41 4.79 1.53 -8.81
N GLN A 42 3.92 0.96 -7.99
CA GLN A 42 3.46 1.54 -6.73
C GLN A 42 3.68 0.49 -5.64
N ASN A 43 4.24 0.88 -4.50
CA ASN A 43 4.37 0.05 -3.30
C ASN A 43 4.39 0.93 -2.03
N SER A 44 4.43 0.28 -0.86
CA SER A 44 4.40 0.99 0.43
C SER A 44 5.56 1.97 0.61
N PHE A 45 6.76 1.65 0.10
CA PHE A 45 7.91 2.55 0.18
C PHE A 45 7.75 3.78 -0.71
N GLN A 46 7.21 3.62 -1.93
CA GLN A 46 6.95 4.75 -2.81
C GLN A 46 5.87 5.67 -2.25
N ILE A 47 4.80 5.11 -1.66
CA ILE A 47 3.78 5.90 -0.97
C ILE A 47 4.42 6.70 0.18
N LEU A 48 5.23 6.05 1.00
CA LEU A 48 5.93 6.71 2.11
C LEU A 48 6.88 7.82 1.61
N ASN A 49 7.66 7.53 0.57
CA ASN A 49 8.58 8.50 -0.02
C ASN A 49 7.83 9.70 -0.59
N LYS A 50 6.71 9.48 -1.29
CA LYS A 50 5.86 10.56 -1.79
C LYS A 50 5.34 11.45 -0.65
N GLN A 51 4.80 10.85 0.41
CA GLN A 51 4.35 11.58 1.59
C GLN A 51 5.50 12.35 2.25
N LEU A 52 6.69 11.75 2.33
CA LEU A 52 7.87 12.42 2.86
C LEU A 52 8.24 13.65 2.02
N GLN A 53 8.29 13.51 0.69
CA GLN A 53 8.60 14.62 -0.21
C GLN A 53 7.54 15.73 -0.11
N GLU A 54 6.25 15.40 -0.11
CA GLU A 54 5.15 16.36 0.05
C GLU A 54 5.26 17.12 1.39
N ASN A 55 5.58 16.42 2.48
CA ASN A 55 5.77 17.04 3.79
C ASN A 55 7.02 17.93 3.85
N ILE A 56 8.10 17.53 3.19
CA ILE A 56 9.33 18.33 3.11
C ILE A 56 9.04 19.61 2.30
N VAL A 57 8.45 19.47 1.11
CA VAL A 57 8.11 20.61 0.24
C VAL A 57 7.12 21.54 0.94
N GLY A 58 6.06 21.01 1.56
CA GLY A 58 5.07 21.80 2.29
C GLY A 58 5.61 22.52 3.53
N LYS A 59 6.76 22.12 4.07
CA LYS A 59 7.44 22.85 5.15
C LYS A 59 8.24 24.06 4.67
N PHE A 60 8.54 24.13 3.39
CA PHE A 60 9.28 25.24 2.78
C PHE A 60 8.35 26.29 2.13
N GLN A 61 7.04 26.15 2.30
CA GLN A 61 5.99 27.04 1.82
C GLN A 61 5.30 27.72 2.99
#